data_AF-X0YJY1-F1
#
_entry.id   AF-X0YJY1-F1
#
_cell.length_a   1.000
_cell.length_b   1.000
_cell.length_c   1.000
_cell.angle_alpha   90.00
_cell.angle_beta   90.00
_cell.angle_gamma   90.00
#
_symmetry.space_group_name_H-M   'P 1'
#
loop_
_entity.id
_entity.type
_entity.pdbx_description
1 polymer ?
#
loop_
_entity_poly.entity_id
_entity_poly.type
_entity_poly.pdbx_seq_one_letter_code
_entity_poly.pdbx_strand_id
1 'polypeptide(L)'
;TNGFNIILCNTDDKLKKERIYLEILKGKRVDGLILGTAHIKDKSILELEKKKFPYILVSRNIEKLNKNCIIVDDVEGGIMATEYLIKIGHRRIAHITGPLKTRSALNRLKGYKLTLKKYEIEYRDELVGEGDFRIKGGYQVMKRFLKLAEPPTAIFAANDLLALGAMQVIQKKNFHIPEDFSVVGFNDIKLASFVYPPLTTIRQPMLEMGALAVKMLLRIIEEGEFNQRKIVLKSKLIIRESCKKINKIKI
;
A
#
# COMPACT_ATOMS: atom_id res chain seq x y z
N THR A 1 15.19 22.58 14.04
CA THR A 1 13.74 22.48 14.29
C THR A 1 13.11 23.81 13.92
N ASN A 2 12.14 23.88 13.00
CA ASN A 2 11.54 25.13 12.52
C ASN A 2 10.56 25.77 13.54
N GLY A 3 10.72 25.53 14.84
CA GLY A 3 9.81 26.02 15.89
C GLY A 3 8.47 25.28 16.03
N PHE A 4 8.18 24.27 15.21
CA PHE A 4 6.92 23.50 15.27
C PHE A 4 6.98 22.27 16.19
N ASN A 5 5.84 21.96 16.81
CA ASN A 5 5.61 20.73 17.57
C ASN A 5 4.70 19.76 16.79
N ILE A 6 4.90 18.45 16.97
CA ILE A 6 4.10 17.41 16.30
C ILE A 6 3.10 16.80 17.28
N ILE A 7 1.83 16.77 16.90
CA ILE A 7 0.79 15.99 17.57
C ILE A 7 0.41 14.81 16.66
N LEU A 8 0.59 13.59 17.17
CA LEU A 8 0.25 12.38 16.43
C LEU A 8 -1.12 11.84 16.87
N CYS A 9 -1.97 11.52 15.89
CA CYS A 9 -3.27 10.88 16.13
C CYS A 9 -3.39 9.61 15.28
N ASN A 10 -3.63 8.45 15.91
CA ASN A 10 -3.85 7.19 15.21
C ASN A 10 -5.35 6.89 15.06
N THR A 11 -5.84 6.90 13.83
CA THR A 11 -7.26 6.65 13.52
C THR A 11 -7.64 5.18 13.42
N ASP A 12 -6.67 4.25 13.41
CA ASP A 12 -6.89 2.83 13.08
C ASP A 12 -7.71 2.61 11.78
N ASP A 13 -7.59 3.51 10.79
CA ASP A 13 -8.42 3.53 9.58
C ASP A 13 -9.93 3.52 9.85
N LYS A 14 -10.33 4.14 10.97
CA LYS A 14 -11.73 4.38 11.34
C LYS A 14 -12.09 5.84 11.05
N LEU A 15 -12.90 6.05 10.02
CA LEU A 15 -13.42 7.37 9.64
C LEU A 15 -14.07 8.14 10.81
N LYS A 16 -14.72 7.45 11.75
CA LYS A 16 -15.27 8.08 12.97
C LYS A 16 -14.17 8.68 13.85
N LYS A 17 -13.06 7.98 14.07
CA LYS A 17 -11.91 8.48 14.85
C LYS A 17 -11.24 9.67 14.14
N GLU A 18 -11.10 9.59 12.82
CA GLU A 18 -10.55 10.68 12.00
C GLU A 18 -11.34 11.98 12.20
N ARG A 19 -12.67 11.93 12.11
CA ARG A 19 -13.53 13.11 12.35
C ARG A 19 -13.36 13.69 13.76
N ILE A 20 -13.34 12.83 14.78
CA ILE A 20 -13.14 13.25 16.17
C ILE A 20 -11.79 13.96 16.33
N TYR A 21 -10.70 13.40 15.77
CA TYR A 21 -9.40 14.05 15.86
C TYR A 21 -9.34 15.37 15.10
N LEU A 22 -9.99 15.47 13.94
CA LEU A 22 -10.07 16.73 13.21
C LEU A 22 -10.79 17.81 14.02
N GLU A 23 -11.85 17.47 14.75
CA GLU A 23 -12.54 18.40 15.65
C GLU A 23 -11.65 18.83 16.82
N ILE A 24 -10.98 17.88 17.48
CA ILE A 24 -10.06 18.15 18.59
C ILE A 24 -8.91 19.04 18.15
N LEU A 25 -8.27 18.73 17.01
CA LEU A 25 -7.12 19.47 16.51
C LEU A 25 -7.49 20.89 16.05
N LYS A 26 -8.69 21.07 15.48
CA LYS A 26 -9.27 22.40 15.23
C LYS A 26 -9.44 23.18 16.54
N GLY A 27 -10.01 22.56 17.57
CA GLY A 27 -10.18 23.18 18.89
C GLY A 27 -8.85 23.55 19.56
N LYS A 28 -7.79 22.76 19.33
CA LYS A 28 -6.42 23.03 19.81
C LYS A 28 -5.63 24.06 19.00
N ARG A 29 -6.24 24.66 17.95
CA ARG A 29 -5.61 25.66 17.08
C ARG A 29 -4.25 25.22 16.52
N VAL A 30 -4.17 23.99 16.01
CA VAL A 30 -2.97 23.57 15.27
C VAL A 30 -2.85 24.38 13.97
N ASP A 31 -1.61 24.71 13.57
CA ASP A 31 -1.34 25.54 12.39
C ASP A 31 -1.57 24.79 11.07
N GLY A 32 -1.54 23.45 11.10
CA GLY A 32 -1.76 22.64 9.92
C GLY A 32 -1.85 21.14 10.21
N LEU A 33 -2.24 20.39 9.18
CA LEU A 33 -2.46 18.94 9.28
C LEU A 33 -1.74 18.17 8.17
N ILE A 34 -1.10 17.06 8.54
CA ILE A 34 -0.67 16.03 7.59
C ILE A 34 -1.59 14.82 7.77
N LEU A 35 -2.29 14.41 6.71
CA LEU A 35 -3.27 13.33 6.77
C LEU A 35 -2.86 12.13 5.90
N GLY A 36 -2.65 10.98 6.53
CA GLY A 36 -2.30 9.72 5.86
C GLY A 36 -3.47 8.73 5.68
N THR A 37 -4.66 9.04 6.17
CA THR A 37 -5.81 8.12 6.24
C THR A 37 -6.50 7.90 4.90
N ALA A 38 -6.46 6.71 4.29
CA ALA A 38 -6.81 6.57 2.87
C ALA A 38 -8.32 6.39 2.52
N HIS A 39 -9.25 7.04 3.24
CA HIS A 39 -10.69 6.90 2.94
C HIS A 39 -11.13 7.72 1.71
N ILE A 40 -11.63 7.03 0.67
CA ILE A 40 -12.04 7.66 -0.61
C ILE A 40 -13.24 8.61 -0.43
N LYS A 41 -14.16 8.29 0.49
CA LYS A 41 -15.43 9.04 0.69
C LYS A 41 -15.36 10.13 1.76
N ASP A 42 -14.17 10.43 2.29
CA ASP A 42 -14.06 11.40 3.36
C ASP A 42 -14.22 12.84 2.85
N LYS A 43 -15.31 13.49 3.30
CA LYS A 43 -15.65 14.88 2.98
C LYS A 43 -14.94 15.89 3.89
N SER A 44 -14.31 15.44 4.98
CA SER A 44 -13.70 16.33 5.98
C SER A 44 -12.64 17.27 5.37
N ILE A 45 -11.89 16.77 4.39
CA ILE A 45 -10.88 17.55 3.67
C ILE A 45 -11.51 18.63 2.80
N LEU A 46 -12.70 18.40 2.23
CA LEU A 46 -13.40 19.44 1.44
C LEU A 46 -13.81 20.62 2.34
N GLU A 47 -14.04 20.38 3.63
CA GLU A 47 -14.29 21.46 4.59
C GLU A 47 -13.01 22.23 4.95
N LEU A 48 -11.88 21.53 5.13
CA LEU A 48 -10.57 22.17 5.33
C LEU A 48 -10.22 23.05 4.13
N GLU A 49 -10.43 22.52 2.93
CA GLU A 49 -10.25 23.22 1.66
C GLU A 49 -11.09 24.50 1.57
N LYS A 50 -12.41 24.40 1.83
CA LYS A 50 -13.31 25.57 1.82
C LYS A 50 -12.88 26.66 2.79
N LYS A 51 -12.32 26.27 3.95
CA LYS A 51 -11.85 27.19 4.99
C LYS A 51 -10.41 27.66 4.77
N LYS A 52 -9.73 27.22 3.71
CA LYS A 52 -8.30 27.44 3.46
C LYS A 52 -7.42 27.07 4.66
N PHE A 53 -7.80 26.03 5.40
CA PHE A 53 -7.03 25.56 6.54
C PHE A 53 -5.81 24.75 6.06
N PRO A 54 -4.57 25.02 6.49
CA PRO A 54 -3.38 24.34 5.97
C PRO A 54 -3.40 22.82 6.13
N TYR A 55 -3.26 22.09 5.02
CA TYR A 55 -3.20 20.64 5.05
C TYR A 55 -2.35 20.05 3.93
N ILE A 56 -1.78 18.87 4.18
CA ILE A 56 -1.16 18.01 3.17
C ILE A 56 -1.68 16.58 3.33
N LEU A 57 -2.08 15.97 2.21
CA LEU A 57 -2.44 14.56 2.15
C LEU A 57 -1.22 13.71 1.78
N VAL A 58 -1.05 12.57 2.42
CA VAL A 58 0.02 11.61 2.13
C VAL A 58 -0.60 10.25 1.80
N SER A 59 -0.12 9.61 0.74
CA SER A 59 -0.61 8.30 0.27
C SER A 59 -2.10 8.26 -0.12
N ARG A 60 -2.72 9.43 -0.29
CA ARG A 60 -4.10 9.59 -0.79
C ARG A 60 -4.24 10.89 -1.56
N ASN A 61 -5.24 10.95 -2.43
CA ASN A 61 -5.69 12.19 -3.07
C ASN A 61 -7.23 12.26 -3.09
N ILE A 62 -7.74 13.48 -3.23
CA ILE A 62 -9.15 13.74 -3.56
C ILE A 62 -9.20 14.13 -5.02
N GLU A 63 -9.94 13.34 -5.79
CA GLU A 63 -9.98 13.41 -7.25
C GLU A 63 -10.38 14.80 -7.76
N LYS A 64 -11.30 15.47 -7.06
CA LYS A 64 -11.76 16.83 -7.39
C LYS A 64 -10.75 17.94 -7.08
N LEU A 65 -9.74 17.69 -6.24
CA LEU A 65 -8.79 18.72 -5.81
C LEU A 65 -7.44 18.59 -6.51
N ASN A 66 -6.91 17.36 -6.63
CA ASN A 66 -5.64 17.03 -7.28
C ASN A 66 -4.45 17.95 -6.91
N LYS A 67 -4.42 18.43 -5.66
CA LYS A 67 -3.40 19.32 -5.09
C LYS A 67 -3.15 18.96 -3.62
N ASN A 68 -2.19 19.61 -2.98
CA ASN A 68 -1.85 19.45 -1.56
C ASN A 68 -1.69 17.97 -1.17
N CYS A 69 -1.10 17.17 -2.06
CA CYS A 69 -0.97 15.74 -1.83
C CYS A 69 0.33 15.18 -2.40
N ILE A 70 0.89 14.22 -1.67
CA ILE A 70 2.03 13.41 -2.07
C ILE A 70 1.55 11.97 -2.12
N ILE A 71 1.62 11.37 -3.30
CA ILE A 71 1.23 9.97 -3.51
C ILE A 71 2.37 9.20 -4.15
N VAL A 72 2.27 7.88 -4.08
CA VAL A 72 3.04 6.99 -4.95
C VAL A 72 2.19 6.52 -6.11
N ASP A 73 2.83 6.10 -7.20
CA ASP A 73 2.14 5.38 -8.25
C ASP A 73 1.89 3.92 -7.83
N ASP A 74 0.76 3.71 -7.14
CA ASP A 74 0.31 2.40 -6.69
C ASP A 74 -0.08 1.47 -7.85
N VAL A 75 -0.49 2.00 -9.00
CA VAL A 75 -0.80 1.19 -10.18
C VAL A 75 0.49 0.62 -10.75
N GLU A 76 1.49 1.48 -10.97
CA GLU A 76 2.81 1.06 -11.43
C GLU A 76 3.48 0.09 -10.43
N GLY A 77 3.33 0.34 -9.13
CA GLY A 77 3.79 -0.60 -8.10
C GLY A 77 3.15 -1.98 -8.21
N GLY A 78 1.83 -2.05 -8.45
CA GLY A 78 1.11 -3.30 -8.69
C GLY A 78 1.54 -3.98 -9.99
N ILE A 79 1.86 -3.19 -11.03
CA ILE A 79 2.40 -3.68 -12.30
C ILE A 79 3.77 -4.33 -12.07
N MET A 80 4.70 -3.62 -11.44
CA MET A 80 6.06 -4.10 -11.17
C MET A 80 6.07 -5.41 -10.38
N ALA A 81 5.28 -5.50 -9.30
CA ALA A 81 5.21 -6.70 -8.46
C ALA A 81 4.71 -7.91 -9.24
N THR A 82 3.61 -7.73 -9.98
CA THR A 82 2.99 -8.81 -10.76
C THR A 82 3.88 -9.21 -11.94
N GLU A 83 4.46 -8.22 -12.64
CA GLU A 83 5.30 -8.46 -13.81
C GLU A 83 6.60 -9.18 -13.43
N TYR A 84 7.18 -8.87 -12.27
CA TYR A 84 8.32 -9.61 -11.73
C TYR A 84 8.00 -11.10 -11.56
N LEU A 85 6.88 -11.43 -10.92
CA LEU A 85 6.44 -12.81 -10.71
C LEU A 85 6.24 -13.57 -12.04
N ILE A 86 5.66 -12.90 -13.05
CA ILE A 86 5.48 -13.49 -14.40
C ILE A 86 6.82 -13.72 -15.09
N LYS A 87 7.74 -12.73 -15.01
CA LYS A 87 9.07 -12.81 -15.63
C LYS A 87 9.92 -13.95 -15.06
N ILE A 88 9.71 -14.32 -13.80
CA ILE A 88 10.36 -15.50 -13.19
C ILE A 88 9.55 -16.80 -13.37
N GLY A 89 8.50 -16.78 -14.19
CA GLY A 89 7.82 -17.97 -14.70
C GLY A 89 6.43 -18.24 -14.14
N HIS A 90 6.01 -17.55 -13.06
CA HIS A 90 4.71 -17.80 -12.45
C HIS A 90 3.56 -17.38 -13.35
N ARG A 91 2.52 -18.23 -13.43
CA ARG A 91 1.29 -17.96 -14.17
C ARG A 91 0.06 -17.94 -13.27
N ARG A 92 0.03 -18.78 -12.24
CA ARG A 92 -1.03 -18.78 -11.24
C ARG A 92 -0.62 -17.93 -10.03
N ILE A 93 -0.86 -16.63 -10.14
CA ILE A 93 -0.46 -15.61 -9.15
C ILE A 93 -1.72 -15.17 -8.40
N ALA A 94 -1.69 -15.21 -7.07
CA ALA A 94 -2.75 -14.66 -6.24
C ALA A 94 -2.44 -13.23 -5.80
N HIS A 95 -3.48 -12.43 -5.58
CA HIS A 95 -3.37 -11.11 -5.00
C HIS A 95 -4.11 -11.02 -3.67
N ILE A 96 -3.37 -10.75 -2.59
CA ILE A 96 -3.96 -10.36 -1.30
C ILE A 96 -4.09 -8.84 -1.30
N THR A 97 -5.28 -8.32 -1.46
CA THR A 97 -5.53 -6.87 -1.48
C THR A 97 -5.48 -6.31 -0.05
N GLY A 98 -5.47 -4.98 0.08
CA GLY A 98 -5.96 -4.33 1.30
C GLY A 98 -7.45 -4.04 1.23
N PRO A 99 -8.02 -3.25 2.16
CA PRO A 99 -9.42 -2.88 2.12
C PRO A 99 -9.74 -2.13 0.82
N LEU A 100 -10.68 -2.63 0.02
CA LEU A 100 -11.03 -2.09 -1.30
C LEU A 100 -11.73 -0.72 -1.22
N LYS A 101 -12.04 -0.27 0.00
CA LYS A 101 -12.44 1.12 0.30
C LYS A 101 -11.29 2.13 0.27
N THR A 102 -10.04 1.68 0.08
CA THR A 102 -8.84 2.53 0.03
C THR A 102 -8.30 2.64 -1.40
N ARG A 103 -7.77 3.83 -1.75
CA ARG A 103 -7.26 4.08 -3.11
C ARG A 103 -6.05 3.21 -3.43
N SER A 104 -5.13 3.03 -2.48
CA SER A 104 -3.94 2.19 -2.70
C SER A 104 -4.28 0.73 -2.97
N ALA A 105 -5.23 0.13 -2.25
CA ALA A 105 -5.67 -1.25 -2.53
C ALA A 105 -6.27 -1.39 -3.93
N LEU A 106 -7.16 -0.45 -4.33
CA LEU A 106 -7.76 -0.45 -5.66
C LEU A 106 -6.72 -0.28 -6.77
N ASN A 107 -5.77 0.64 -6.60
CA ASN A 107 -4.75 0.91 -7.59
C ASN A 107 -3.76 -0.26 -7.75
N ARG A 108 -3.34 -0.88 -6.65
CA ARG A 108 -2.48 -2.08 -6.69
C ARG A 108 -3.20 -3.27 -7.35
N LEU A 109 -4.48 -3.48 -7.03
CA LEU A 109 -5.33 -4.47 -7.71
C LEU A 109 -5.49 -4.15 -9.21
N LYS A 110 -5.64 -2.87 -9.57
CA LYS A 110 -5.69 -2.44 -10.97
C LYS A 110 -4.38 -2.78 -11.70
N GLY A 111 -3.23 -2.50 -11.09
CA GLY A 111 -1.91 -2.85 -11.63
C GLY A 111 -1.77 -4.36 -11.87
N TYR A 112 -2.17 -5.17 -10.89
CA TYR A 112 -2.25 -6.63 -11.02
C TYR A 112 -3.10 -7.07 -12.22
N LYS A 113 -4.35 -6.58 -12.33
CA LYS A 113 -5.26 -6.93 -13.43
C LYS A 113 -4.72 -6.52 -14.80
N LEU A 114 -4.16 -5.31 -14.92
CA LEU A 114 -3.56 -4.82 -16.16
C LEU A 114 -2.38 -5.68 -16.60
N THR A 115 -1.53 -6.08 -15.66
CA THR A 115 -0.39 -6.94 -15.97
C THR A 115 -0.82 -8.33 -16.39
N LEU A 116 -1.78 -8.97 -15.70
CA LEU A 116 -2.30 -10.26 -16.15
C LEU A 116 -2.83 -10.20 -17.58
N LYS A 117 -3.62 -9.17 -17.90
CA LYS A 117 -4.13 -8.94 -19.25
C LYS A 117 -3.01 -8.76 -20.27
N LYS A 118 -1.97 -7.96 -19.96
CA LYS A 118 -0.81 -7.72 -20.83
C LYS A 118 -0.06 -9.01 -21.19
N TYR A 119 0.00 -9.97 -20.28
CA TYR A 119 0.72 -11.24 -20.45
C TYR A 119 -0.19 -12.42 -20.78
N GLU A 120 -1.44 -12.14 -21.15
CA GLU A 120 -2.45 -13.14 -21.53
C GLU A 120 -2.66 -14.22 -20.47
N ILE A 121 -2.58 -13.82 -19.20
CA ILE A 121 -2.89 -14.67 -18.06
C ILE A 121 -4.33 -14.41 -17.63
N GLU A 122 -5.11 -15.49 -17.53
CA GLU A 122 -6.50 -15.42 -17.10
C GLU A 122 -6.61 -14.84 -15.68
N TYR A 123 -7.42 -13.80 -15.53
CA TYR A 123 -7.79 -13.27 -14.22
C TYR A 123 -8.86 -14.16 -13.59
N ARG A 124 -8.62 -14.58 -12.35
CA ARG A 124 -9.55 -15.45 -11.59
C ARG A 124 -9.89 -14.82 -10.25
N ASP A 125 -11.17 -14.65 -9.97
CA ASP A 125 -11.64 -14.04 -8.72
C ASP A 125 -11.26 -14.85 -7.48
N GLU A 126 -11.20 -16.18 -7.60
CA GLU A 126 -10.76 -17.09 -6.53
C GLU A 126 -9.31 -16.81 -6.05
N LEU A 127 -8.49 -16.19 -6.90
CA LEU A 127 -7.11 -15.80 -6.61
C LEU A 127 -6.99 -14.38 -6.04
N VAL A 128 -8.11 -13.69 -5.78
CA VAL A 128 -8.12 -12.37 -5.15
C VAL A 128 -8.78 -12.45 -3.79
N GLY A 129 -8.10 -11.96 -2.76
CA GLY A 129 -8.62 -11.94 -1.39
C GLY A 129 -8.41 -10.62 -0.70
N GLU A 130 -9.49 -10.07 -0.13
CA GLU A 130 -9.45 -8.82 0.60
C GLU A 130 -8.87 -8.99 2.01
N GLY A 131 -7.74 -8.33 2.26
CA GLY A 131 -7.11 -8.21 3.58
C GLY A 131 -7.37 -6.86 4.22
N ASP A 132 -6.87 -6.70 5.44
CA ASP A 132 -7.05 -5.50 6.27
C ASP A 132 -5.77 -4.66 6.44
N PHE A 133 -4.78 -4.87 5.56
CA PHE A 133 -3.40 -4.36 5.69
C PHE A 133 -2.64 -4.81 6.95
N ARG A 134 -3.16 -5.80 7.69
CA ARG A 134 -2.52 -6.35 8.89
C ARG A 134 -2.12 -7.81 8.65
N ILE A 135 -1.25 -8.32 9.51
CA ILE A 135 -0.78 -9.71 9.47
C ILE A 135 -1.96 -10.69 9.49
N LYS A 136 -2.98 -10.43 10.33
CA LYS A 136 -4.16 -11.29 10.46
C LYS A 136 -4.93 -11.42 9.13
N GLY A 137 -5.10 -10.34 8.38
CA GLY A 137 -5.78 -10.39 7.07
C GLY A 137 -5.03 -11.29 6.08
N GLY A 138 -3.71 -11.11 5.98
CA GLY A 138 -2.86 -11.93 5.10
C GLY A 138 -2.91 -13.41 5.47
N TYR A 139 -2.89 -13.70 6.77
CA TYR A 139 -3.03 -15.05 7.31
C TYR A 139 -4.35 -15.71 6.91
N GLN A 140 -5.49 -15.03 7.08
CA GLN A 140 -6.79 -15.63 6.73
C GLN A 140 -6.95 -15.83 5.22
N VAL A 141 -6.50 -14.87 4.41
CA VAL A 141 -6.57 -14.98 2.95
C VAL A 141 -5.69 -16.11 2.44
N MET A 142 -4.45 -16.23 2.93
CA MET A 142 -3.57 -17.32 2.50
C MET A 142 -4.11 -18.70 2.91
N LYS A 143 -4.70 -18.82 4.10
CA LYS A 143 -5.39 -20.07 4.51
C LYS A 143 -6.50 -20.48 3.55
N ARG A 144 -7.21 -19.51 2.96
CA ARG A 144 -8.24 -19.78 1.95
C ARG A 144 -7.61 -20.22 0.63
N PHE A 145 -6.54 -19.56 0.18
CA PHE A 145 -5.84 -19.94 -1.06
C PHE A 145 -5.28 -21.36 -1.03
N LEU A 146 -4.76 -21.81 0.13
CA LEU A 146 -4.29 -23.19 0.29
C LEU A 146 -5.40 -24.26 0.24
N LYS A 147 -6.68 -23.87 0.29
CA LYS A 147 -7.83 -24.78 0.19
C LYS A 147 -8.43 -24.84 -1.21
N LEU A 148 -7.93 -24.05 -2.16
CA LEU A 148 -8.37 -24.15 -3.55
C LEU A 148 -7.96 -25.50 -4.10
N ALA A 149 -8.75 -26.04 -5.04
CA ALA A 149 -8.39 -27.26 -5.76
C ALA A 149 -7.01 -27.13 -6.44
N GLU A 150 -6.75 -25.93 -6.98
CA GLU A 150 -5.45 -25.52 -7.50
C GLU A 150 -4.97 -24.26 -6.77
N PRO A 151 -4.12 -24.38 -5.74
CA PRO A 151 -3.50 -23.25 -5.05
C PRO A 151 -2.64 -22.39 -6.00
N PRO A 152 -2.42 -21.10 -5.69
CA PRO A 152 -1.47 -20.28 -6.43
C PRO A 152 -0.03 -20.75 -6.22
N THR A 153 0.87 -20.39 -7.14
CA THR A 153 2.33 -20.65 -6.99
C THR A 153 3.08 -19.39 -6.56
N ALA A 154 2.44 -18.23 -6.66
CA ALA A 154 3.00 -16.97 -6.19
C ALA A 154 1.92 -16.05 -5.62
N ILE A 155 2.32 -15.17 -4.71
CA ILE A 155 1.46 -14.24 -4.01
C ILE A 155 2.04 -12.84 -4.17
N PHE A 156 1.24 -11.92 -4.70
CA PHE A 156 1.45 -10.49 -4.52
C PHE A 156 0.55 -10.00 -3.39
N ALA A 157 1.13 -9.64 -2.25
CA ALA A 157 0.40 -9.02 -1.15
C ALA A 157 0.48 -7.49 -1.23
N ALA A 158 -0.65 -6.83 -1.02
CA ALA A 158 -0.75 -5.38 -1.17
C ALA A 158 0.07 -4.59 -0.15
N ASN A 159 0.57 -5.20 0.94
CA ASN A 159 1.64 -4.65 1.76
C ASN A 159 2.47 -5.74 2.42
N ASP A 160 3.60 -5.35 3.02
CA ASP A 160 4.50 -6.29 3.69
C ASP A 160 3.82 -7.01 4.86
N LEU A 161 2.97 -6.35 5.66
CA LEU A 161 2.29 -7.04 6.78
C LEU A 161 1.36 -8.16 6.30
N LEU A 162 0.64 -7.96 5.19
CA LEU A 162 -0.17 -9.00 4.56
C LEU A 162 0.73 -10.13 4.02
N ALA A 163 1.87 -9.80 3.40
CA ALA A 163 2.85 -10.79 2.94
C ALA A 163 3.36 -11.64 4.11
N LEU A 164 3.74 -11.02 5.23
CA LEU A 164 4.19 -11.72 6.44
C LEU A 164 3.11 -12.64 7.00
N GLY A 165 1.85 -12.20 6.99
CA GLY A 165 0.71 -13.04 7.35
C GLY A 165 0.57 -14.27 6.45
N ALA A 166 0.77 -14.11 5.14
CA ALA A 166 0.76 -15.21 4.19
C ALA A 166 1.94 -16.16 4.42
N MET A 167 3.15 -15.63 4.58
CA MET A 167 4.37 -16.40 4.86
C MET A 167 4.21 -17.26 6.12
N GLN A 168 3.61 -16.71 7.18
CA GLN A 168 3.34 -17.43 8.42
C GLN A 168 2.44 -18.66 8.19
N VAL A 169 1.43 -18.56 7.32
CA VAL A 169 0.52 -19.68 7.03
C VAL A 169 1.24 -20.77 6.25
N ILE A 170 1.99 -20.37 5.21
CA ILE A 170 2.75 -21.28 4.35
C ILE A 170 3.68 -22.13 5.23
N GLN A 171 4.49 -21.48 6.06
CA GLN A 171 5.40 -22.14 6.99
C GLN A 171 4.67 -23.03 8.01
N LYS A 172 3.57 -22.56 8.61
CA LYS A 172 2.75 -23.38 9.54
C LYS A 172 2.11 -24.60 8.89
N LYS A 173 2.01 -24.62 7.56
CA LYS A 173 1.50 -25.76 6.79
C LYS A 173 2.63 -26.62 6.21
N ASN A 174 3.86 -26.43 6.70
CA ASN A 174 5.06 -27.15 6.28
C ASN A 174 5.39 -26.99 4.79
N PHE A 175 4.90 -25.92 4.18
CA PHE A 175 5.35 -25.47 2.86
C PHE A 175 6.53 -24.50 3.03
N HIS A 176 7.37 -24.43 2.01
CA HIS A 176 8.61 -23.69 1.99
C HIS A 176 8.50 -22.45 1.10
N ILE A 177 9.19 -21.41 1.50
CA ILE A 177 9.32 -20.16 0.76
C ILE A 177 10.83 -20.00 0.50
N PRO A 178 11.26 -19.85 -0.76
CA PRO A 178 10.45 -19.66 -1.97
C PRO A 178 10.09 -20.94 -2.76
N GLU A 179 10.38 -22.14 -2.25
CA GLU A 179 10.34 -23.39 -3.03
C GLU A 179 8.93 -23.77 -3.49
N ASP A 180 7.94 -23.69 -2.60
CA ASP A 180 6.55 -24.01 -2.91
C ASP A 180 5.76 -22.77 -3.33
N PHE A 181 6.08 -21.60 -2.74
CA PHE A 181 5.41 -20.34 -3.00
C PHE A 181 6.39 -19.16 -3.06
N SER A 182 6.31 -18.37 -4.14
CA SER A 182 6.94 -17.05 -4.20
C SER A 182 6.04 -15.98 -3.56
N VAL A 183 6.60 -15.08 -2.75
CA VAL A 183 5.85 -14.00 -2.08
C VAL A 183 6.49 -12.64 -2.35
N VAL A 184 5.70 -11.69 -2.83
CA VAL A 184 6.06 -10.28 -3.01
C VAL A 184 5.17 -9.40 -2.14
N GLY A 185 5.78 -8.51 -1.36
CA GLY A 185 5.11 -7.49 -0.55
C GLY A 185 5.06 -6.10 -1.20
N PHE A 186 4.75 -5.11 -0.37
CA PHE A 186 4.76 -3.69 -0.73
C PHE A 186 5.02 -2.84 0.52
N ASN A 187 5.79 -1.76 0.36
CA ASN A 187 6.23 -0.71 1.30
C ASN A 187 7.74 -0.74 1.57
N ASP A 188 8.33 -1.93 1.66
CA ASP A 188 9.68 -2.16 2.17
C ASP A 188 9.90 -1.68 3.61
N ILE A 189 9.01 -2.11 4.52
CA ILE A 189 9.20 -1.88 5.94
C ILE A 189 10.48 -2.59 6.43
N LYS A 190 11.12 -2.05 7.47
CA LYS A 190 12.35 -2.63 8.04
C LYS A 190 12.22 -4.13 8.40
N LEU A 191 11.03 -4.55 8.86
CA LEU A 191 10.76 -5.95 9.17
C LEU A 191 10.89 -6.87 7.94
N ALA A 192 10.61 -6.39 6.73
CA ALA A 192 10.69 -7.18 5.49
C ALA A 192 12.11 -7.72 5.22
N SER A 193 13.16 -7.02 5.67
CA SER A 193 14.54 -7.50 5.55
C SER A 193 15.01 -8.43 6.66
N PHE A 194 14.24 -8.56 7.76
CA PHE A 194 14.64 -9.36 8.93
C PHE A 194 13.89 -10.68 9.07
N VAL A 195 12.79 -10.86 8.35
CA VAL A 195 12.09 -12.16 8.32
C VAL A 195 12.86 -13.18 7.48
N TYR A 196 12.57 -14.46 7.68
CA TYR A 196 13.18 -15.55 6.93
C TYR A 196 12.13 -16.32 6.10
N PRO A 197 12.33 -16.47 4.78
CA PRO A 197 13.35 -15.76 3.98
C PRO A 197 13.07 -14.25 3.89
N PRO A 198 14.08 -13.38 3.70
CA PRO A 198 13.86 -11.95 3.50
C PRO A 198 12.90 -11.66 2.34
N LEU A 199 11.95 -10.77 2.58
CA LEU A 199 10.80 -10.53 1.70
C LEU A 199 11.15 -9.62 0.52
N THR A 200 10.99 -10.11 -0.71
CA THR A 200 10.93 -9.30 -1.94
C THR A 200 9.73 -8.36 -1.88
N THR A 201 9.91 -7.08 -2.19
CA THR A 201 8.86 -6.07 -1.98
C THR A 201 9.02 -4.85 -2.87
N ILE A 202 7.95 -4.07 -3.03
CA ILE A 202 7.98 -2.76 -3.69
C ILE A 202 8.27 -1.67 -2.65
N ARG A 203 9.44 -1.05 -2.71
CA ARG A 203 9.82 0.08 -1.85
C ARG A 203 9.10 1.36 -2.25
N GLN A 204 8.47 1.98 -1.27
CA GLN A 204 8.00 3.36 -1.36
C GLN A 204 9.00 4.30 -0.66
N PRO A 205 9.24 5.50 -1.19
CA PRO A 205 10.14 6.48 -0.57
C PRO A 205 9.47 7.19 0.63
N MET A 206 9.07 6.44 1.66
CA MET A 206 8.27 6.95 2.79
C MET A 206 8.95 8.11 3.55
N LEU A 207 10.27 8.09 3.70
CA LEU A 207 11.03 9.18 4.34
C LEU A 207 10.95 10.47 3.50
N GLU A 208 11.11 10.35 2.18
CA GLU A 208 10.98 11.48 1.25
C GLU A 208 9.55 12.04 1.27
N MET A 209 8.53 11.17 1.28
CA MET A 209 7.13 11.58 1.41
C MET A 209 6.90 12.40 2.68
N GLY A 210 7.42 11.95 3.82
CA GLY A 210 7.32 12.68 5.09
C GLY A 210 8.02 14.04 5.04
N ALA A 211 9.26 14.09 4.53
CA ALA A 211 10.02 15.32 4.40
C ALA A 211 9.33 16.33 3.46
N LEU A 212 8.84 15.87 2.31
CA LEU A 212 8.07 16.70 1.37
C LEU A 212 6.76 17.18 2.00
N ALA A 213 6.07 16.34 2.78
CA ALA A 213 4.80 16.71 3.39
C ALA A 213 4.98 17.86 4.38
N VAL A 214 6.00 17.79 5.23
CA VAL A 214 6.35 18.88 6.16
C VAL A 214 6.75 20.13 5.39
N LYS A 215 7.64 19.99 4.38
CA LYS A 215 8.09 21.13 3.56
C LYS A 215 6.93 21.86 2.88
N MET A 216 6.01 21.10 2.26
CA MET A 216 4.84 21.68 1.60
C MET A 216 3.88 22.32 2.61
N LEU A 217 3.69 21.72 3.78
CA LEU A 217 2.82 22.29 4.81
C LEU A 217 3.38 23.61 5.36
N LEU A 218 4.69 23.69 5.59
CA LEU A 218 5.34 24.91 6.07
C LEU A 218 5.20 26.06 5.07
N ARG A 219 5.35 25.82 3.76
CA ARG A 219 5.07 26.84 2.74
C ARG A 219 3.64 27.37 2.81
N ILE A 220 2.66 26.50 3.08
CA ILE A 220 1.28 26.95 3.24
C ILE A 220 1.12 27.85 4.48
N ILE A 221 1.77 27.47 5.59
CA ILE A 221 1.67 28.18 6.87
C ILE A 221 2.43 29.52 6.85
N GLU A 222 3.67 29.52 6.37
CA GLU A 222 4.59 30.66 6.45
C GLU A 222 4.44 31.61 5.26
N GLU A 223 4.22 31.08 4.05
CA GLU A 223 4.21 31.86 2.80
C GLU A 223 2.78 32.05 2.24
N GLY A 224 1.77 31.38 2.82
CA GLY A 224 0.38 31.45 2.35
C GLY A 224 0.11 30.74 1.01
N GLU A 225 1.08 29.95 0.51
CA GLU A 225 0.99 29.25 -0.78
C GLU A 225 0.07 28.01 -0.72
N PHE A 226 -1.24 28.22 -0.56
CA PHE A 226 -2.19 27.14 -0.28
C PHE A 226 -2.33 26.06 -1.37
N ASN A 227 -1.99 26.37 -2.63
CA ASN A 227 -2.23 25.48 -3.78
C ASN A 227 -0.97 24.71 -4.19
N GLN A 228 -0.37 23.97 -3.26
CA GLN A 228 0.79 23.15 -3.56
C GLN A 228 0.42 22.05 -4.56
N ARG A 229 1.28 21.81 -5.56
CA ARG A 229 1.01 20.82 -6.61
C ARG A 229 0.99 19.40 -6.05
N LYS A 230 0.23 18.52 -6.69
CA LYS A 230 0.32 17.08 -6.43
C LYS A 230 1.71 16.56 -6.82
N ILE A 231 2.35 15.84 -5.91
CA ILE A 231 3.61 15.15 -6.15
C ILE A 231 3.33 13.65 -6.27
N VAL A 232 3.85 13.02 -7.33
CA VAL A 232 3.79 11.57 -7.54
C VAL A 232 5.20 11.01 -7.50
N LEU A 233 5.50 10.20 -6.50
CA LEU A 233 6.80 9.55 -6.35
C LEU A 233 6.79 8.15 -6.95
N LYS A 234 7.94 7.75 -7.49
CA LYS A 234 8.13 6.42 -8.06
C LYS A 234 8.49 5.41 -6.98
N SER A 235 7.93 4.21 -7.10
CA SER A 235 8.31 3.06 -6.29
C SER A 235 9.43 2.26 -7.00
N LYS A 236 10.06 1.33 -6.28
CA LYS A 236 11.13 0.47 -6.82
C LYS A 236 10.95 -0.97 -6.33
N LEU A 237 11.20 -1.94 -7.19
CA LEU A 237 11.27 -3.35 -6.79
C LEU A 237 12.58 -3.61 -6.02
N ILE A 238 12.46 -4.24 -4.85
CA ILE A 238 13.57 -4.71 -4.03
C ILE A 238 13.51 -6.24 -4.00
N ILE A 239 14.41 -6.88 -4.76
CA ILE A 239 14.49 -8.34 -4.85
C ILE A 239 15.26 -8.87 -3.63
N ARG A 240 14.70 -9.89 -2.99
CA ARG A 240 15.29 -10.65 -1.88
C ARG A 240 15.06 -12.15 -2.11
N GLU A 241 14.96 -12.94 -1.04
CA GLU A 241 14.99 -14.41 -1.10
C GLU A 241 13.59 -15.06 -1.08
N SER A 242 12.51 -14.30 -0.91
CA SER A 242 11.15 -14.85 -0.89
C SER A 242 10.55 -15.20 -2.26
N CYS A 243 11.33 -15.19 -3.34
CA CYS A 243 10.86 -15.52 -4.69
C CYS A 243 11.86 -16.40 -5.42
N LYS A 244 11.34 -17.39 -6.15
CA LYS A 244 12.14 -18.33 -6.94
C LYS A 244 11.64 -18.37 -8.37
N LYS A 245 12.58 -18.47 -9.30
CA LYS A 245 12.27 -18.73 -10.72
C LYS A 245 11.76 -20.16 -10.88
N ILE A 246 10.58 -20.31 -11.47
CA ILE A 246 10.06 -21.62 -11.87
C ILE A 246 10.45 -21.88 -13.32
N ASN A 247 11.17 -22.97 -13.56
CA ASN A 247 11.43 -23.42 -14.93
C ASN A 247 10.10 -23.87 -15.51
N LYS A 248 9.79 -23.45 -16.75
CA LYS A 248 8.67 -24.03 -17.49
C LYS A 248 8.87 -25.55 -17.43
N ILE A 249 7.93 -26.26 -16.81
CA ILE A 249 7.77 -27.68 -17.13
C ILE A 249 7.58 -27.66 -18.65
N LYS A 250 8.50 -28.30 -19.38
CA LYS A 250 8.25 -28.64 -20.79
C LYS A 250 6.99 -29.51 -20.73
N ILE A 251 5.85 -28.90 -21.07
CA ILE A 251 4.66 -29.64 -21.48
C ILE A 251 5.05 -30.39 -22.75
#